data_AF-A0A660S1W1-F1
#
_entry.id   AF-A0A660S1W1-F1
#
_cell.length_a   1.000
_cell.length_b   1.000
_cell.length_c   1.000
_cell.angle_alpha   90.00
_cell.angle_beta   90.00
_cell.angle_gamma   90.00
#
_symmetry.space_group_name_H-M   'P 1'
#
loop_
_entity.id
_entity.type
_entity.pdbx_description
1 polymer ?
#
loop_
_entity_poly.entity_id
_entity_poly.type
_entity_poly.pdbx_seq_one_letter_code
_entity_poly.pdbx_strand_id
1 'polypeptide(L)'
;MKINGITGKNIENLRDIKEARIKEENLKVGTTKPEKNITNQTEVIELSSQKLVEKAVKKALSMPEIREEKVTQIKAQIKSGTYNVSNKEIARAIIRNFLDEIA
;
A
#
# COMPACT_ATOMS: atom_id res chain seq x y z
N MET A 1 8.03 -31.24 26.09
CA MET A 1 8.85 -31.40 24.88
C MET A 1 9.69 -30.13 24.73
N LYS A 2 11.03 -30.23 24.79
CA LYS A 2 11.96 -29.09 24.77
C LYS A 2 12.37 -28.80 23.32
N ILE A 3 12.19 -27.57 22.85
CA ILE A 3 12.74 -27.10 21.57
C ILE A 3 13.87 -26.11 21.87
N ASN A 4 15.08 -26.64 22.02
CA ASN A 4 16.32 -25.86 21.99
C ASN A 4 16.97 -26.08 20.63
N GLY A 5 17.04 -25.05 19.79
CA GLY A 5 17.56 -25.26 18.43
C GLY A 5 17.77 -24.03 17.53
N ILE A 6 17.97 -22.83 18.06
CA ILE A 6 18.39 -21.69 17.22
C ILE A 6 19.63 -21.06 17.85
N THR A 7 20.79 -21.55 17.42
CA THR A 7 22.12 -21.06 17.78
C THR A 7 22.38 -19.71 17.11
N GLY A 8 22.65 -18.70 17.94
CA GLY A 8 22.81 -17.30 17.57
C GLY A 8 24.11 -17.01 16.82
N LYS A 9 24.08 -17.15 15.49
CA LYS A 9 25.23 -16.90 14.62
C LYS A 9 25.48 -15.43 14.23
N ASN A 10 24.79 -14.45 14.82
CA ASN A 10 24.89 -13.05 14.39
C ASN A 10 25.05 -12.02 15.53
N ILE A 11 25.35 -12.44 16.76
CA ILE A 11 25.44 -11.50 17.90
C ILE A 11 26.66 -10.56 17.85
N GLU A 12 27.73 -10.91 17.14
CA GLU A 12 28.96 -10.09 17.08
C GLU A 12 28.76 -8.88 16.18
N ASN A 13 28.16 -9.08 14.99
CA ASN A 13 27.79 -8.00 14.08
C ASN A 13 26.88 -6.93 14.72
N LEU A 14 26.04 -7.31 15.70
CA LEU A 14 25.19 -6.35 16.42
C LEU A 14 25.96 -5.48 17.43
N ARG A 15 27.08 -5.97 17.98
CA ARG A 15 27.89 -5.22 18.96
C ARG A 15 28.64 -4.09 18.28
N ASP A 16 29.25 -4.36 17.13
CA ASP A 16 30.01 -3.38 16.35
C ASP A 16 29.12 -2.21 15.86
N ILE A 17 27.88 -2.52 15.43
CA ILE A 17 26.89 -1.51 15.03
C ILE A 17 26.47 -0.63 16.22
N LYS A 18 26.37 -1.22 17.41
CA LYS A 18 26.01 -0.49 18.64
C LYS A 18 27.13 0.46 19.06
N GLU A 19 28.37 0.01 18.98
CA GLU A 19 29.55 0.82 19.33
C GLU A 19 29.76 1.97 18.36
N ALA A 20 29.54 1.76 17.05
CA ALA A 20 29.56 2.83 16.05
C ALA A 20 28.48 3.89 16.31
N ARG A 21 27.26 3.48 16.68
CA ARG A 21 26.14 4.39 16.97
C ARG A 21 26.39 5.25 18.22
N ILE A 22 26.97 4.66 19.27
CA ILE A 22 27.31 5.39 20.52
C ILE A 22 28.41 6.42 20.25
N LYS A 23 29.38 6.12 19.37
CA LYS A 23 30.45 7.05 19.00
C LYS A 23 29.93 8.24 18.18
N GLU A 24 28.96 8.03 17.29
CA GLU A 24 28.30 9.11 16.54
C GLU A 24 27.39 9.99 17.41
N GLU A 25 26.75 9.41 18.44
CA GLU A 25 25.86 10.14 19.35
C GLU A 25 26.63 11.11 20.26
N ASN A 26 27.85 10.75 20.69
CA ASN A 26 28.70 11.60 21.52
C ASN A 26 29.39 12.74 20.76
N LEU A 27 29.48 12.68 19.43
CA LEU A 27 30.04 13.78 18.61
C LEU A 27 29.05 14.91 18.33
N LYS A 28 27.74 14.70 18.58
CA LYS A 28 26.67 15.67 18.29
C LYS A 28 26.18 16.45 19.52
N VAL A 29 26.96 16.46 20.61
CA VAL A 29 26.66 17.26 21.81
C VAL A 29 27.40 18.60 21.70
N GLY A 30 26.89 19.46 20.82
CA GLY A 30 27.36 20.82 20.67
C GLY A 30 26.26 21.68 20.04
N THR A 31 25.67 22.54 20.86
CA THR A 31 24.75 23.67 20.55
C THR A 31 23.22 23.41 20.60
N THR A 32 22.66 23.93 21.71
CA THR A 32 21.40 24.69 21.87
C THR A 32 20.03 24.03 21.63
N LYS A 33 19.33 23.72 22.73
CA LYS A 33 17.86 23.89 22.92
C LYS A 33 17.57 25.36 23.30
N PRO A 34 16.35 25.92 23.17
CA PRO A 34 15.02 25.27 23.19
C PRO A 34 14.15 25.59 21.94
N GLU A 35 13.15 24.79 21.58
CA GLU A 35 11.76 25.13 21.89
C GLU A 35 10.81 23.97 21.56
N LYS A 36 9.70 23.95 22.31
CA LYS A 36 8.67 22.93 22.40
C LYS A 36 7.64 23.16 21.28
N ASN A 37 7.66 22.34 20.23
CA ASN A 37 6.57 22.25 19.24
C ASN A 37 6.19 20.77 19.03
N ILE A 38 5.47 20.21 19.99
CA ILE A 38 4.89 18.86 19.90
C ILE A 38 3.37 19.05 19.85
N THR A 39 2.85 19.49 18.70
CA THR A 39 1.40 19.47 18.42
C THR A 39 1.10 19.20 16.95
N ASN A 40 2.03 19.44 16.03
CA ASN A 40 1.72 19.36 14.59
C ASN A 40 2.16 18.05 13.90
N GLN A 41 2.83 17.13 14.59
CA GLN A 41 3.38 15.94 13.90
C GLN A 41 2.31 14.91 13.56
N THR A 42 1.34 14.67 14.46
CA THR A 42 0.28 13.68 14.24
C THR A 42 -0.70 14.13 13.14
N GLU A 43 -1.15 15.38 13.21
CA GLU A 43 -2.08 15.98 12.25
C GLU A 43 -1.48 16.08 10.83
N VAL A 44 -0.19 16.41 10.72
CA VAL A 44 0.52 16.44 9.43
C VAL A 44 0.68 15.04 8.83
N ILE A 45 0.90 14.00 9.65
CA ILE A 45 0.97 12.61 9.17
C ILE A 45 -0.40 12.16 8.63
N GLU A 46 -1.49 12.44 9.34
CA GLU A 46 -2.84 12.10 8.89
C GLU A 46 -3.21 12.79 7.57
N LEU A 47 -3.00 14.12 7.44
CA LEU A 47 -3.21 14.83 6.18
C LEU A 47 -2.35 14.29 5.03
N SER A 48 -1.09 13.90 5.31
CA SER A 48 -0.20 13.35 4.29
C SER A 48 -0.71 12.01 3.75
N SER A 49 -1.26 11.16 4.63
CA SER A 49 -1.82 9.87 4.27
C SER A 49 -3.09 10.01 3.44
N GLN A 50 -3.97 10.94 3.80
CA GLN A 50 -5.21 11.21 3.06
C GLN A 50 -4.92 11.76 1.66
N LYS A 51 -3.95 12.67 1.55
CA LYS A 51 -3.50 13.23 0.26
C LYS A 51 -2.85 12.18 -0.64
N LEU A 52 -2.18 11.19 -0.07
CA LEU A 52 -1.60 10.07 -0.81
C LEU A 52 -2.69 9.17 -1.41
N VAL A 53 -3.73 8.86 -0.62
CA VAL A 53 -4.90 8.10 -1.07
C VAL A 53 -5.64 8.86 -2.17
N GLU A 54 -5.92 10.15 -1.98
CA GLU A 54 -6.57 10.98 -3.01
C GLU A 54 -5.76 11.05 -4.31
N LYS A 55 -4.43 11.16 -4.21
CA LYS A 55 -3.53 11.15 -5.38
C LYS A 55 -3.53 9.80 -6.07
N ALA A 56 -3.57 8.70 -5.32
CA ALA A 56 -3.67 7.35 -5.86
C ALA A 56 -5.01 7.14 -6.58
N VAL A 57 -6.13 7.58 -5.99
CA VAL A 57 -7.46 7.53 -6.58
C VAL A 57 -7.52 8.37 -7.86
N LYS A 58 -7.01 9.61 -7.84
CA LYS A 58 -6.94 10.45 -9.05
C LYS A 58 -6.09 9.82 -10.15
N LYS A 59 -4.96 9.22 -9.79
CA LYS A 59 -4.09 8.53 -10.76
C LYS A 59 -4.76 7.30 -11.37
N ALA A 60 -5.47 6.52 -10.55
CA ALA A 60 -6.24 5.37 -11.00
C ALA A 60 -7.42 5.78 -11.91
N LEU A 61 -8.12 6.87 -11.59
CA LEU A 61 -9.20 7.43 -12.41
C LEU A 61 -8.68 8.02 -13.73
N SER A 62 -7.48 8.58 -13.74
CA SER A 62 -6.87 9.19 -14.93
C SER A 62 -6.27 8.18 -15.91
N MET A 63 -6.20 6.89 -15.56
CA MET A 63 -5.58 5.86 -16.41
C MET A 63 -6.61 5.31 -17.42
N PRO A 64 -6.56 5.70 -18.72
CA PRO A 64 -7.61 5.38 -19.68
C PRO A 64 -7.34 4.08 -20.44
N GLU A 65 -6.07 3.66 -20.52
CA GLU A 65 -5.60 2.61 -21.46
C GLU A 65 -6.34 1.28 -21.30
N ILE A 66 -6.54 0.82 -20.07
CA ILE A 66 -7.11 -0.50 -19.82
C ILE A 66 -8.60 -0.56 -20.23
N ARG A 67 -9.34 0.55 -20.18
CA ARG A 67 -10.78 0.54 -20.46
C ARG A 67 -11.06 0.56 -21.96
N GLU A 68 -10.38 1.41 -22.73
CA GLU A 68 -10.65 1.54 -24.16
C GLU A 68 -10.28 0.26 -24.93
N GLU A 69 -9.14 -0.34 -24.60
CA GLU A 69 -8.69 -1.59 -25.19
C GLU A 69 -9.67 -2.75 -24.89
N LYS A 70 -10.05 -2.93 -23.61
CA LYS A 70 -11.00 -3.99 -23.20
C LYS A 70 -12.38 -3.80 -23.83
N VAL A 71 -12.87 -2.56 -23.91
CA VAL A 71 -14.15 -2.26 -24.56
C VAL A 71 -14.09 -2.61 -26.04
N THR A 72 -12.99 -2.28 -26.71
CA THR A 72 -12.79 -2.61 -28.13
C THR A 72 -12.73 -4.11 -28.36
N GLN A 73 -12.02 -4.85 -27.51
CA GLN A 73 -11.94 -6.31 -27.56
C GLN A 73 -13.31 -6.97 -27.37
N ILE A 74 -14.07 -6.56 -26.36
CA ILE A 74 -15.42 -7.10 -26.11
C ILE A 74 -16.35 -6.77 -27.29
N LYS A 75 -16.32 -5.54 -27.81
CA LYS A 75 -17.09 -5.16 -29.01
C LYS A 75 -16.73 -6.04 -30.21
N ALA A 76 -15.45 -6.37 -30.40
CA ALA A 76 -15.01 -7.26 -31.46
C ALA A 76 -15.57 -8.67 -31.28
N GLN A 77 -15.50 -9.23 -30.07
CA GLN A 77 -16.06 -10.56 -29.74
C GLN A 77 -17.58 -10.64 -29.95
N ILE A 78 -18.30 -9.56 -29.61
CA ILE A 78 -19.74 -9.46 -29.85
C ILE A 78 -20.02 -9.46 -31.36
N LYS A 79 -19.27 -8.67 -32.15
CA LYS A 79 -19.42 -8.63 -33.61
C LYS A 79 -19.08 -9.96 -34.29
N SER A 80 -18.07 -10.68 -33.80
CA SER A 80 -17.70 -11.99 -34.32
C SER A 80 -18.58 -13.13 -33.81
N GLY A 81 -19.55 -12.87 -32.94
CA GLY A 81 -20.43 -13.89 -32.36
C GLY A 81 -19.71 -14.86 -31.41
N THR A 82 -18.48 -14.54 -30.99
CA THR A 82 -17.67 -15.38 -30.08
C THR A 82 -17.78 -14.94 -28.63
N TYR A 83 -18.54 -13.89 -28.34
CA TYR A 83 -18.85 -13.49 -26.98
C TYR A 83 -19.83 -14.48 -26.34
N ASN A 84 -19.29 -15.40 -25.55
CA ASN A 84 -20.05 -16.40 -24.81
C ASN A 84 -19.93 -16.14 -23.31
N VAL A 85 -21.06 -15.98 -22.62
CA VAL A 85 -21.13 -15.75 -21.18
C VAL A 85 -21.87 -16.91 -20.55
N SER A 86 -21.32 -17.48 -19.48
CA SER A 86 -21.98 -18.58 -18.79
C SER A 86 -23.16 -18.11 -17.93
N ASN A 87 -24.18 -18.96 -17.78
CA ASN A 87 -25.32 -18.67 -16.90
C ASN A 87 -24.89 -18.34 -15.45
N LYS A 88 -23.80 -18.96 -15.00
CA LYS A 88 -23.20 -18.70 -13.68
C LYS A 88 -22.66 -17.28 -13.55
N GLU A 89 -22.04 -16.75 -14.60
CA GLU A 89 -21.53 -15.37 -14.62
C GLU A 89 -22.68 -14.36 -14.62
N ILE A 90 -23.75 -14.64 -15.37
CA ILE A 90 -24.96 -13.82 -15.38
C ILE A 90 -25.57 -13.77 -13.97
N ALA A 91 -25.79 -14.93 -13.34
CA ALA A 91 -26.35 -14.99 -11.98
C ALA A 91 -25.47 -14.25 -10.96
N ARG A 92 -24.14 -14.38 -11.07
CA ARG A 92 -23.20 -13.67 -10.20
C ARG A 92 -23.28 -12.15 -10.40
N ALA A 93 -23.40 -11.67 -11.63
CA ALA A 93 -23.52 -10.25 -11.93
C ALA A 93 -24.82 -9.66 -11.35
N ILE A 94 -25.94 -10.37 -11.47
CA ILE A 94 -27.23 -9.96 -10.89
C ILE A 94 -27.12 -9.80 -9.37
N ILE A 95 -26.62 -10.83 -8.68
CA ILE A 95 -26.47 -10.79 -7.21
C ILE A 95 -25.52 -9.66 -6.80
N ARG A 96 -24.40 -9.50 -7.52
CA ARG A 96 -23.43 -8.44 -7.23
C ARG A 96 -24.05 -7.05 -7.36
N ASN A 97 -24.76 -6.76 -8.45
CA ASN A 97 -25.40 -5.46 -8.63
C ASN A 97 -26.44 -5.19 -7.53
N PHE A 98 -27.22 -6.21 -7.16
CA PHE A 98 -28.16 -6.09 -6.04
C PHE A 98 -27.46 -5.77 -4.73
N LEU A 99 -26.33 -6.42 -4.43
CA LEU A 99 -25.53 -6.12 -3.24
C LEU A 99 -24.91 -4.71 -3.26
N ASP A 100 -24.47 -4.24 -4.43
CA ASP A 100 -23.91 -2.91 -4.62
C ASP A 100 -24.98 -1.81 -4.45
N GLU A 101 -26.26 -2.10 -4.73
CA GLU A 101 -27.38 -1.14 -4.56
C GLU A 101 -27.86 -0.99 -3.11
N ILE A 102 -27.70 -2.04 -2.28
CA ILE A 102 -28.18 -2.05 -0.88
C ILE A 102 -27.11 -1.64 0.14
N ALA A 103 -25.85 -1.49 -0.30
CA ALA A 103 -24.70 -1.11 0.53
C ALA A 103 -24.44 0.41 0.49
#